data_AF-A0A448XSN5-F1
#
_entry.id   AF-A0A448XSN5-F1
#
_cell.length_a   1.000
_cell.length_b   1.000
_cell.length_c   1.000
_cell.angle_alpha   90.00
_cell.angle_beta   90.00
_cell.angle_gamma   90.00
#
_symmetry.space_group_name_H-M   'P 1'
#
loop_
_entity.id
_entity.type
_entity.pdbx_description
1 polymer ?
#
loop_
_entity_poly.entity_id
_entity_poly.type
_entity_poly.pdbx_seq_one_letter_code
_entity_poly.pdbx_strand_id
1 'polypeptide(L)'
;MLRIGPWSKFGLTIRWLKQDYAVEFPHDLRPPLHMPIVYGPVRVTIHSNAASLLSTSSMCQLCGLDFKTCSFYLEYRNRLLSYACLFLFKSETPLRCPNNCSNGSWHVVCLGRHLTSLHERTLSNGSNSCKPQTPDPSASGSMPILLPLTGNCPSCNAADLFWPALISHYSKFA
;
A
#
# COMPACT_ATOMS: atom_id res chain seq x y z
N MET A 1 -5.89 7.51 -20.74
CA MET A 1 -5.54 8.22 -19.48
C MET A 1 -5.38 7.29 -18.28
N LEU A 2 -6.31 6.38 -18.00
CA LEU A 2 -6.27 5.55 -16.77
C LEU A 2 -5.05 4.60 -16.67
N ARG A 3 -4.48 4.19 -17.81
CA ARG A 3 -3.30 3.30 -17.86
C ARG A 3 -1.95 4.03 -17.88
N ILE A 4 -1.94 5.36 -17.96
CA ILE A 4 -0.69 6.16 -17.98
C ILE A 4 -0.45 6.80 -16.62
N GLY A 5 0.80 7.14 -16.32
CA GLY A 5 1.13 7.97 -15.16
C GLY A 5 0.51 9.37 -15.30
N PRO A 6 0.10 10.03 -14.19
CA PRO A 6 0.16 9.56 -12.80
C PRO A 6 -1.03 8.66 -12.40
N TRP A 7 -2.11 8.62 -13.20
CA TRP A 7 -3.39 8.02 -12.86
C TRP A 7 -3.34 6.52 -12.54
N SER A 8 -2.52 5.78 -13.29
CA SER A 8 -2.28 4.35 -13.10
C SER A 8 -1.62 3.97 -11.76
N LYS A 9 -1.17 4.95 -10.96
CA LYS A 9 -0.55 4.75 -9.65
C LYS A 9 -1.48 5.09 -8.48
N PHE A 10 -2.73 5.47 -8.76
CA PHE A 10 -3.71 5.80 -7.73
C PHE A 10 -4.76 4.71 -7.60
N GLY A 11 -5.19 4.46 -6.36
CA GLY A 11 -6.31 3.60 -6.02
C GLY A 11 -7.67 4.18 -6.40
N LEU A 12 -7.86 4.52 -7.66
CA LEU A 12 -9.11 5.11 -8.14
C LEU A 12 -10.20 4.05 -8.25
N THR A 13 -11.45 4.51 -8.21
CA THR A 13 -12.62 3.69 -8.53
C THR A 13 -13.38 4.40 -9.64
N ILE A 14 -13.68 3.69 -10.71
CA ILE A 14 -14.47 4.22 -11.82
C ILE A 14 -15.92 3.88 -11.54
N ARG A 15 -16.79 4.89 -11.44
CA ARG A 15 -18.20 4.69 -11.10
C ARG A 15 -19.11 5.23 -12.17
N TRP A 16 -19.92 4.34 -12.76
CA TRP A 16 -21.02 4.72 -13.63
C TRP A 16 -22.23 5.11 -12.78
N LEU A 17 -22.55 6.40 -12.70
CA LEU A 17 -23.67 6.90 -11.89
C LEU A 17 -25.02 6.53 -12.47
N LYS A 18 -25.13 6.56 -13.80
CA LYS A 18 -26.28 6.04 -14.56
C LYS A 18 -25.80 4.91 -15.44
N GLN A 19 -26.48 3.78 -15.37
CA GLN A 19 -26.09 2.58 -16.10
C GLN A 19 -26.24 2.75 -17.62
N ASP A 20 -27.18 3.59 -18.06
CA ASP A 20 -27.43 3.87 -19.48
C ASP A 20 -26.26 4.60 -20.17
N TYR A 21 -25.38 5.22 -19.40
CA TYR A 21 -24.15 5.84 -19.93
C TYR A 21 -22.93 4.95 -19.82
N ALA A 22 -23.07 3.74 -19.27
CA ALA A 22 -21.95 2.83 -19.13
C ALA A 22 -21.50 2.34 -20.51
N VAL A 23 -20.21 2.56 -20.78
CA VAL A 23 -19.56 2.07 -22.00
C VAL A 23 -18.48 1.09 -21.59
N GLU A 24 -18.38 -0.03 -22.30
CA GLU A 24 -17.30 -0.97 -22.06
C GLU A 24 -15.98 -0.40 -22.58
N PHE A 25 -14.93 -0.49 -21.77
CA PHE A 25 -13.60 -0.06 -22.19
C PHE A 25 -13.06 -1.03 -23.26
N PRO A 26 -12.54 -0.52 -24.38
CA PRO A 26 -11.78 -1.34 -25.33
C PRO A 26 -10.71 -2.15 -24.61
N HIS A 27 -10.43 -3.37 -25.07
CA HIS A 27 -9.52 -4.31 -24.38
C HIS A 27 -8.18 -3.66 -23.99
N ASP A 28 -7.59 -2.86 -24.88
CA ASP A 28 -6.30 -2.20 -24.66
C ASP A 28 -6.37 -0.95 -23.76
N LEU A 29 -7.57 -0.48 -23.45
CA LEU A 29 -7.83 0.71 -22.63
C LEU A 29 -8.53 0.36 -21.31
N ARG A 30 -8.67 -0.93 -21.00
CA ARG A 30 -9.23 -1.36 -19.72
C ARG A 30 -8.42 -0.79 -18.54
N PRO A 31 -9.11 -0.37 -17.47
CA PRO A 31 -8.45 0.08 -16.26
C PRO A 31 -7.50 -1.01 -15.71
N PRO A 32 -6.41 -0.62 -15.03
CA PRO A 32 -5.57 -1.58 -14.32
C PRO A 32 -6.37 -2.41 -13.30
N LEU A 33 -5.88 -3.60 -12.96
CA LEU A 33 -6.56 -4.55 -12.04
C LEU A 33 -6.95 -3.93 -10.68
N HIS A 34 -6.13 -3.01 -10.17
CA HIS A 34 -6.34 -2.34 -8.88
C HIS A 34 -7.39 -1.21 -8.93
N MET A 35 -7.96 -0.91 -10.10
CA MET A 35 -8.90 0.18 -10.33
C MET A 35 -10.29 -0.38 -10.67
N PRO A 36 -11.13 -0.68 -9.67
CA PRO A 36 -12.41 -1.33 -9.91
C PRO A 36 -13.39 -0.42 -10.65
N ILE A 37 -14.21 -1.03 -11.50
CA ILE A 37 -15.38 -0.41 -12.13
C ILE A 37 -16.62 -0.80 -11.31
N VAL A 38 -17.38 0.19 -10.87
CA VAL A 38 -18.59 0.01 -10.06
C VAL A 38 -19.77 0.79 -10.64
N TYR A 39 -20.98 0.45 -10.23
CA TYR A 39 -22.21 1.04 -10.75
C TYR A 39 -23.06 1.62 -9.62
N GLY A 40 -23.87 2.61 -9.97
CA GLY A 40 -24.87 3.22 -9.08
C GLY A 40 -24.43 4.55 -8.46
N PRO A 41 -25.32 5.18 -7.68
CA PRO A 41 -25.09 6.50 -7.10
C PRO A 41 -23.97 6.49 -6.05
N VAL A 42 -23.39 7.66 -5.77
CA VAL A 42 -22.42 7.80 -4.67
C VAL A 42 -23.18 7.73 -3.34
N ARG A 43 -22.81 6.77 -2.49
CA ARG A 43 -23.30 6.70 -1.11
C ARG A 43 -22.34 7.48 -0.23
N VAL A 44 -22.80 8.62 0.30
CA VAL A 44 -22.09 9.29 1.39
C VAL A 44 -22.32 8.45 2.64
N THR A 45 -21.31 7.69 3.03
CA THR A 45 -21.36 6.93 4.27
C THR A 45 -20.79 7.83 5.37
N ILE A 46 -21.69 8.37 6.20
CA ILE A 46 -21.30 8.97 7.48
C ILE A 46 -20.91 7.81 8.37
N HIS A 47 -19.63 7.45 8.34
CA HIS A 47 -19.12 6.37 9.17
C HIS A 47 -19.06 6.84 10.62
N SER A 48 -20.03 6.41 11.43
CA SER A 48 -19.90 6.44 12.89
C SER A 48 -18.73 5.53 13.29
N ASN A 49 -17.91 6.01 14.24
CA ASN A 49 -16.73 5.31 14.72
C ASN A 49 -17.09 4.00 15.41
N ALA A 50 -17.26 2.92 14.64
CA ALA A 50 -17.27 1.57 15.17
C ALA A 50 -15.82 1.10 15.31
N ALA A 51 -15.16 1.51 16.39
CA ALA A 51 -13.90 0.93 16.81
C ALA A 51 -14.14 -0.56 17.13
N SER A 52 -13.73 -1.44 16.22
CA SER A 52 -13.78 -2.88 16.44
C SER A 52 -12.73 -3.26 17.48
N LEU A 53 -13.21 -3.58 18.69
CA LEU A 53 -12.40 -4.10 19.80
C LEU A 53 -11.94 -5.52 19.49
N LEU A 54 -10.86 -5.68 18.73
CA LEU A 54 -10.12 -6.95 18.65
C LEU A 54 -8.65 -6.75 19.01
N SER A 55 -8.17 -7.66 19.87
CA SER A 55 -6.85 -7.73 20.52
C SER A 55 -5.75 -7.00 19.75
N THR A 56 -5.37 -5.84 20.28
CA THR A 56 -4.26 -5.03 19.77
C THR A 56 -2.96 -5.77 20.04
N SER A 57 -2.37 -6.41 19.03
CA SER A 57 -0.91 -6.56 19.05
C SER A 57 -0.35 -5.15 19.20
N SER A 58 0.43 -4.91 20.25
CA SER A 58 1.02 -3.59 20.51
C SER A 58 2.26 -3.33 19.66
N MET A 59 2.71 -4.34 18.90
CA MET A 59 3.96 -4.32 18.16
C MET A 59 3.75 -4.41 16.66
N CYS A 60 4.56 -3.65 15.92
CA CYS A 60 4.66 -3.75 14.47
C CYS A 60 5.41 -5.03 14.09
N GLN A 61 4.79 -5.90 13.30
CA GLN A 61 5.41 -7.17 12.90
C GLN A 61 6.58 -6.99 11.92
N LEU A 62 6.73 -5.81 11.30
CA LEU A 62 7.81 -5.55 10.33
C LEU A 62 9.06 -4.94 10.97
N CYS A 63 8.92 -4.13 12.02
CA CYS A 63 10.07 -3.51 12.71
C CYS A 63 10.27 -4.01 14.15
N GLY A 64 9.33 -4.77 14.71
CA GLY A 64 9.40 -5.29 16.07
C GLY A 64 9.29 -4.21 17.15
N LEU A 65 8.82 -3.01 16.82
CA LEU A 65 8.68 -1.89 17.77
C LEU A 65 7.22 -1.67 18.15
N ASP A 66 6.99 -1.17 19.36
CA ASP A 66 5.67 -0.80 19.85
C ASP A 66 5.16 0.47 19.15
N PHE A 67 3.85 0.50 18.85
CA PHE A 67 3.18 1.62 18.17
C PHE A 67 3.22 2.95 18.96
N LYS A 68 3.40 2.89 20.29
CA LYS A 68 3.47 4.07 21.17
C LYS A 68 4.88 4.60 21.38
N THR A 69 5.89 3.72 21.38
CA THR A 69 7.28 4.09 21.74
C THR A 69 8.14 4.49 20.54
N CYS A 70 7.60 4.44 19.32
CA CYS A 70 8.32 4.80 18.11
C CYS A 70 8.69 6.30 18.02
N SER A 71 8.31 7.13 19.01
CA SER A 71 8.67 8.55 19.12
C SER A 71 9.93 8.84 19.95
N PHE A 72 10.35 7.93 20.85
CA PHE A 72 11.28 8.28 21.95
C PHE A 72 12.73 7.79 21.79
N TYR A 73 13.01 6.87 20.86
CA TYR A 73 14.33 6.22 20.78
C TYR A 73 15.39 6.96 19.94
N LEU A 74 15.09 8.16 19.41
CA LEU A 74 16.03 8.90 18.57
C LEU A 74 16.84 9.99 19.26
N GLU A 75 16.57 10.32 20.51
CA GLU A 75 17.36 11.35 21.18
C GLU A 75 18.71 10.82 21.72
N TYR A 76 18.94 9.49 21.69
CA TYR A 76 20.16 8.91 22.24
C TYR A 76 20.82 7.88 21.31
N ARG A 77 21.81 8.37 20.57
CA ARG A 77 22.87 7.67 19.79
C ARG A 77 22.64 7.43 18.30
N ASN A 78 23.27 8.33 17.53
CA ASN A 78 23.83 8.11 16.19
C ASN A 78 24.49 6.72 16.03
N ARG A 79 23.85 5.82 15.26
CA ARG A 79 24.53 4.80 14.42
C ARG A 79 23.54 4.15 13.41
N LEU A 80 23.61 4.65 12.17
CA LEU A 80 23.45 3.91 10.90
C LEU A 80 22.11 3.21 10.57
N LEU A 81 21.33 3.89 9.72
CA LEU A 81 20.59 3.33 8.57
C LEU A 81 19.54 2.20 8.81
N SER A 82 18.68 2.32 9.82
CA SER A 82 17.39 1.58 9.84
C SER A 82 16.16 2.48 10.13
N TYR A 83 16.35 3.80 10.15
CA TYR A 83 15.47 4.80 10.77
C TYR A 83 14.41 5.44 9.86
N ALA A 84 13.80 4.71 8.93
CA ALA A 84 12.73 5.28 8.10
C ALA A 84 11.40 5.51 8.85
N CYS A 85 11.30 5.15 10.14
CA CYS A 85 10.06 5.25 10.91
C CYS A 85 9.81 6.62 11.56
N LEU A 86 10.74 7.58 11.44
CA LEU A 86 11.03 8.42 12.60
C LEU A 86 10.78 9.93 12.54
N PHE A 87 10.12 10.50 11.53
CA PHE A 87 9.86 11.95 11.62
C PHE A 87 8.54 12.49 11.06
N LEU A 88 7.68 11.68 10.44
CA LEU A 88 6.56 12.27 9.69
C LEU A 88 5.16 11.88 10.12
N PHE A 89 4.95 10.85 10.93
CA PHE A 89 3.59 10.41 11.25
C PHE A 89 3.49 9.86 12.67
N LYS A 90 2.97 10.67 13.59
CA LYS A 90 2.51 10.20 14.90
C LYS A 90 1.25 9.39 14.66
N SER A 91 1.37 8.07 14.50
CA SER A 91 0.18 7.23 14.35
C SER A 91 0.09 6.18 15.41
N GLU A 92 -0.84 6.44 16.32
CA GLU A 92 -1.23 5.54 17.39
C GLU A 92 -2.07 4.36 16.85
N THR A 93 -2.59 4.48 15.62
CA THR A 93 -3.41 3.47 14.97
C THR A 93 -2.59 2.61 13.99
N PRO A 94 -2.39 1.31 14.27
CA PRO A 94 -1.72 0.43 13.33
C PRO A 94 -2.61 0.10 12.13
N LEU A 95 -2.00 -0.13 10.96
CA LEU A 95 -2.68 -0.83 9.88
C LEU A 95 -2.84 -2.29 10.29
N ARG A 96 -4.01 -2.86 10.01
CA ARG A 96 -4.34 -4.24 10.32
C ARG A 96 -4.61 -5.07 9.09
N CYS A 97 -4.30 -6.35 9.17
CA CYS A 97 -4.69 -7.35 8.18
C CYS A 97 -6.23 -7.40 8.07
N PRO A 98 -6.81 -7.34 6.86
CA PRO A 98 -8.24 -7.49 6.66
C PRO A 98 -8.80 -8.83 7.15
N ASN A 99 -8.00 -9.90 7.08
CA ASN A 99 -8.35 -11.22 7.61
C ASN A 99 -8.09 -11.34 9.13
N ASN A 100 -7.71 -10.24 9.79
CA ASN A 100 -7.47 -10.14 11.23
C ASN A 100 -6.53 -11.24 11.78
N CYS A 101 -5.45 -11.55 11.05
CA CYS A 101 -4.47 -12.52 11.52
C CYS A 101 -3.68 -11.98 12.74
N SER A 102 -3.23 -12.89 13.61
CA SER A 102 -2.59 -12.56 14.89
C SER A 102 -1.37 -11.64 14.77
N ASN A 103 -0.60 -11.81 13.71
CA ASN A 103 0.62 -11.06 13.42
C ASN A 103 0.39 -9.95 12.37
N GLY A 104 -0.87 -9.58 12.14
CA GLY A 104 -1.29 -8.69 11.06
C GLY A 104 -1.32 -7.22 11.44
N SER A 105 -0.35 -6.70 12.18
CA SER A 105 -0.33 -5.29 12.64
C SER A 105 0.97 -4.60 12.25
N TRP A 106 0.87 -3.43 11.61
CA TRP A 106 2.04 -2.72 11.07
C TRP A 106 1.92 -1.20 11.17
N HIS A 107 3.06 -0.52 11.25
CA HIS A 107 3.10 0.91 10.94
C HIS A 107 2.77 1.10 9.47
N VAL A 108 2.09 2.21 9.14
CA VAL A 108 1.86 2.60 7.74
C VAL A 108 3.17 2.61 6.98
N VAL A 109 4.18 3.34 7.46
CA VAL A 109 5.47 3.46 6.75
C VAL A 109 6.17 2.10 6.58
N CYS A 110 6.13 1.23 7.59
CA CYS A 110 6.75 -0.10 7.50
C CYS A 110 6.09 -0.96 6.43
N LEU A 111 4.76 -1.05 6.43
CA LEU A 111 4.03 -1.83 5.44
C LEU A 111 4.19 -1.22 4.05
N GLY A 112 4.14 0.11 3.94
CA GLY A 112 4.32 0.84 2.69
C GLY A 112 5.66 0.51 2.03
N ARG A 113 6.75 0.62 2.79
CA ARG A 113 8.10 0.26 2.32
C ARG A 113 8.20 -1.22 1.94
N HIS A 114 7.61 -2.12 2.73
CA HIS A 114 7.64 -3.55 2.43
C HIS A 114 6.98 -3.84 1.07
N LEU A 115 5.77 -3.32 0.85
CA LEU A 115 5.02 -3.52 -0.39
C LEU A 115 5.72 -2.87 -1.60
N THR A 116 6.30 -1.68 -1.45
CA THR A 116 7.12 -1.04 -2.49
C THR A 116 8.35 -1.89 -2.86
N SER A 117 9.07 -2.41 -1.86
CA SER A 117 10.27 -3.24 -2.09
C SER A 117 9.98 -4.61 -2.74
N LEU A 118 8.75 -5.13 -2.59
CA LEU A 118 8.31 -6.35 -3.30
C LEU A 118 8.12 -6.08 -4.79
N HIS A 119 7.56 -4.93 -5.15
CA HIS A 119 7.31 -4.59 -6.54
C HIS A 119 8.60 -4.47 -7.35
N GLU A 120 9.66 -3.89 -6.77
CA GLU A 120 10.98 -3.79 -7.39
C GLU A 120 11.58 -5.18 -7.71
N ARG A 121 11.35 -6.17 -6.84
CA ARG A 121 11.80 -7.56 -7.05
C ARG A 121 10.99 -8.32 -8.09
N THR A 122 9.69 -8.05 -8.21
CA THR A 122 8.85 -8.65 -9.26
C THR A 122 9.23 -8.14 -10.65
N LEU A 123 9.60 -6.86 -10.78
CA LEU A 123 10.09 -6.31 -12.05
C LEU A 123 11.46 -6.87 -12.45
N SER A 124 12.35 -7.16 -11.50
CA SER A 124 13.66 -7.77 -11.79
C SER A 124 13.60 -9.26 -12.14
N ASN A 125 12.59 -9.99 -11.66
CA ASN A 125 12.44 -11.43 -11.91
C ASN A 125 11.66 -11.77 -13.19
N GLY A 126 11.20 -10.76 -13.94
CA GLY A 126 10.58 -10.92 -15.26
C GLY A 126 11.56 -11.22 -16.40
N SER A 127 12.87 -11.15 -16.15
CA SER A 127 13.92 -11.54 -17.10
C SER A 127 14.71 -12.74 -16.58
N ASN A 128 14.24 -13.95 -16.90
CA ASN A 128 15.07 -15.15 -16.80
C ASN A 128 16.25 -15.05 -17.78
N SER A 129 17.40 -14.53 -17.32
CA SER A 129 18.72 -14.76 -17.93
C SER A 129 19.80 -14.25 -16.99
N CYS A 130 20.42 -15.14 -16.23
CA CYS A 130 21.71 -14.88 -15.60
C CYS A 130 22.77 -14.65 -16.69
N LYS A 131 23.09 -13.38 -16.97
CA LYS A 131 24.41 -12.97 -17.46
C LYS A 131 24.77 -11.62 -16.83
N PRO A 132 26.04 -11.41 -16.41
CA PRO A 132 26.52 -10.07 -16.10
C PRO A 132 26.52 -9.27 -17.41
N GLN A 133 25.54 -8.39 -17.60
CA GLN A 133 25.56 -7.41 -18.67
C GLN A 133 26.13 -6.11 -18.12
N THR A 134 27.18 -5.63 -18.78
CA THR A 134 27.69 -4.27 -18.64
C THR A 134 26.55 -3.26 -18.81
N PRO A 135 26.60 -2.11 -18.13
CA PRO A 135 25.51 -1.14 -18.18
C PRO A 135 25.37 -0.56 -19.60
N ASP A 136 24.33 -0.97 -20.32
CA ASP A 136 23.88 -0.32 -21.56
C ASP A 136 23.31 1.07 -21.21
N PRO A 137 23.77 2.16 -21.84
CA PRO A 137 23.32 3.52 -21.55
C PRO A 137 21.91 3.86 -22.11
N SER A 138 21.15 2.88 -22.59
CA SER A 138 19.82 3.07 -23.19
C SER A 138 18.66 2.45 -22.38
N ALA A 139 18.91 1.90 -21.19
CA ALA A 139 17.86 1.41 -20.31
C ALA A 139 17.01 2.57 -19.79
N SER A 140 15.80 2.74 -20.36
CA SER A 140 14.79 3.64 -19.84
C SER A 140 14.49 3.27 -18.38
N GLY A 141 15.07 4.03 -17.45
CA GLY A 141 14.99 3.76 -16.02
C GLY A 141 13.54 3.63 -15.57
N SER A 142 13.16 2.44 -15.13
CA SER A 142 11.88 2.22 -14.47
C SER A 142 11.84 3.09 -13.22
N MET A 143 11.00 4.13 -13.24
CA MET A 143 10.84 5.04 -12.11
C MET A 143 10.48 4.26 -10.84
N PRO A 144 11.11 4.56 -9.69
CA PRO A 144 10.81 3.88 -8.43
C PRO A 144 9.32 4.06 -8.07
N ILE A 145 8.67 2.99 -7.64
CA ILE A 145 7.27 3.03 -7.22
C ILE A 145 7.20 3.61 -5.81
N LEU A 146 6.85 4.89 -5.70
CA LEU A 146 6.77 5.56 -4.40
C LEU A 146 5.52 5.19 -3.58
N LEU A 147 4.50 4.62 -4.23
CA LEU A 147 3.22 4.25 -3.59
C LEU A 147 2.88 2.79 -3.91
N PRO A 148 2.79 1.91 -2.90
CA PRO A 148 2.31 0.56 -3.13
C PRO A 148 0.83 0.57 -3.49
N LEU A 149 0.43 -0.34 -4.36
CA LEU A 149 -0.96 -0.47 -4.82
C LEU A 149 -1.63 -1.71 -4.19
N THR A 150 -1.00 -2.86 -4.39
CA THR A 150 -1.46 -4.15 -3.89
C THR A 150 -0.28 -4.98 -3.37
N GLY A 151 -0.56 -5.97 -2.55
CA GLY A 151 0.35 -7.06 -2.22
C GLY A 151 -0.28 -8.01 -1.21
N ASN A 152 0.45 -9.02 -0.76
CA ASN A 152 -0.06 -9.98 0.21
C ASN A 152 0.35 -9.60 1.63
N CYS A 153 -0.44 -10.06 2.61
CA CYS A 153 -0.09 -9.90 4.01
C CYS A 153 1.25 -10.58 4.31
N PRO A 154 2.25 -9.86 4.86
CA PRO A 154 3.56 -10.44 5.18
C PRO A 154 3.51 -11.56 6.21
N SER A 155 2.45 -11.60 7.01
CA SER A 155 2.33 -12.50 8.16
C SER A 155 1.56 -13.79 7.85
N CYS A 156 0.42 -13.70 7.16
CA CYS A 156 -0.41 -14.86 6.84
C CYS A 156 -0.39 -15.27 5.37
N ASN A 157 0.10 -14.40 4.48
CA ASN A 157 0.07 -14.55 3.01
C ASN A 157 -1.33 -14.81 2.38
N ALA A 158 -2.38 -14.97 3.18
CA ALA A 158 -3.72 -15.31 2.75
C ALA A 158 -4.62 -14.10 2.51
N ALA A 159 -4.22 -12.91 2.99
CA ALA A 159 -4.99 -11.68 2.78
C ALA A 159 -4.37 -10.85 1.67
N ASP A 160 -5.18 -10.47 0.69
CA ASP A 160 -4.83 -9.47 -0.31
C ASP A 160 -4.96 -8.07 0.31
N LEU A 161 -3.83 -7.36 0.34
CA LEU A 161 -3.72 -6.01 0.84
C LEU A 161 -3.89 -5.02 -0.30
N PHE A 162 -5.00 -4.29 -0.30
CA PHE A 162 -5.19 -3.14 -1.16
C PHE A 162 -4.83 -1.87 -0.40
N TRP A 163 -3.66 -1.30 -0.71
CA TRP A 163 -3.09 -0.18 0.03
C TRP A 163 -4.04 1.03 0.16
N PRO A 164 -4.71 1.49 -0.91
CA PRO A 164 -5.68 2.59 -0.84
C PRO A 164 -6.83 2.33 0.15
N ALA A 165 -7.36 1.10 0.21
CA ALA A 165 -8.40 0.76 1.19
C ALA A 165 -7.85 0.74 2.61
N LEU A 166 -6.65 0.19 2.82
CA LEU A 166 -6.01 0.13 4.14
C LEU A 166 -5.77 1.52 4.73
N ILE A 167 -5.27 2.45 3.92
CA ILE A 167 -4.99 3.82 4.39
C ILE A 167 -6.25 4.70 4.48
N SER A 168 -7.36 4.34 3.84
CA SER A 168 -8.61 5.12 3.89
C SER A 168 -9.20 5.22 5.31
N HIS A 169 -8.99 4.20 6.13
CA HIS A 169 -9.37 4.20 7.54
C HIS A 169 -8.38 4.97 8.43
N TYR A 170 -7.16 5.16 7.94
CA TYR A 170 -6.06 5.78 8.67
C TYR A 170 -6.00 7.31 8.45
N SER A 171 -6.30 7.80 7.25
CA SER A 171 -6.27 9.24 6.90
C SER A 171 -7.27 10.12 7.66
N LYS A 172 -8.11 9.53 8.52
CA LYS A 172 -9.05 10.25 9.38
C LYS A 172 -8.43 10.73 10.71
N PHE A 173 -7.19 10.35 10.98
CA PHE A 173 -6.48 10.64 12.23
C PHE A 173 -5.16 11.43 12.02
N ALA A 174 -4.92 11.90 10.80
CA ALA A 174 -3.75 12.69 10.40
C ALA A 174 -4.05 14.18 10.38
#